data_AF-A0ABD3VHC3-F1
#
_entry.id   AF-A0ABD3VHC3-F1
#
_cell.length_a   1.000
_cell.length_b   1.000
_cell.length_c   1.000
_cell.angle_alpha   90.00
_cell.angle_beta   90.00
_cell.angle_gamma   90.00
#
_symmetry.space_group_name_H-M   'P 1'
#
loop_
_entity.id
_entity.type
_entity.pdbx_description
1 polymer ?
#
loop_
_entity_poly.entity_id
_entity_poly.type
_entity_poly.pdbx_seq_one_letter_code
_entity_poly.pdbx_strand_id
1 'polypeptide(L)'
;MLDAYGRSVLYNKHKGVKLDSAYTLHGPANTKYYSSGFSTDTVIAHRALSWPYMALEWIKRKRNHNWPSQETIAVIQQSGTLLVPVGQPISPEGHLEWRISLSYGEKILVWQFSSTQYKCYVLLKMINKYFIQPKVGDNMLTSYHCKTCMFYLIESTPATLWQPQNLLTCIELCLKKLRTWVEEGNCPNYFIPEENMFMGKVYGHIQSNLANVLHDLIRQNGKYLTGIPIFKIGQNLIRACQSPVTEIDNEQNHFDSTLVSVSFMLLSIKAVWFKLLETGILINPLILEMMSSFNVARQEICTILRSFCCSSLGSYLASKCCQEDGIDQEGLDMAHEFLLLGSHSDVASGKLKLAAFYLMQNNVVTAESILEHIEKNYTFLVVSVDSETTNDIVHLRIEDENLSTSELVRNYYAFPVPYLPSEICCTPRALIPETFRTTGSNQSSQDPYFDFRQSWAVVDPKLYLHFLEYQCYHQQYKFRQKMAALENMIWVIRYEDLEYKDTALNLLAYCLKQEGFLVAAYKVLFMSVKLRNHNNGAKWQIGCFINTAFRCLGGRH
;
A
#
# COMPACT_ATOMS: atom_id res chain seq x y z
N MET A 1 -25.62 -8.07 33.79
CA MET A 1 -26.77 -7.43 34.46
C MET A 1 -26.65 -5.92 34.28
N LEU A 2 -27.66 -5.11 34.61
CA LEU A 2 -27.49 -3.65 34.65
C LEU A 2 -26.94 -3.23 36.02
N ASP A 3 -26.00 -2.28 36.05
CA ASP A 3 -25.55 -1.64 37.30
C ASP A 3 -26.60 -0.61 37.79
N ALA A 4 -26.37 -0.02 38.97
CA ALA A 4 -27.22 1.02 39.54
C ALA A 4 -27.25 2.34 38.74
N TYR A 5 -26.48 2.44 37.65
CA TYR A 5 -26.42 3.57 36.71
C TYR A 5 -26.92 3.21 35.30
N GLY A 6 -27.55 2.04 35.13
CA GLY A 6 -28.12 1.59 33.86
C GLY A 6 -27.10 1.09 32.83
N ARG A 7 -25.86 0.78 33.23
CA ARG A 7 -24.81 0.27 32.34
C ARG A 7 -24.87 -1.24 32.21
N SER A 8 -24.73 -1.76 30.99
CA SER A 8 -24.78 -3.20 30.70
C SER A 8 -23.48 -3.91 31.07
N VAL A 9 -23.42 -4.47 32.29
CA VAL A 9 -22.29 -5.30 32.73
C VAL A 9 -22.40 -6.70 32.12
N LEU A 10 -21.48 -6.98 31.20
CA LEU A 10 -21.15 -8.32 30.70
C LEU A 10 -19.89 -8.80 31.44
N TYR A 11 -19.84 -10.07 31.85
CA TYR A 11 -18.76 -10.59 32.68
C TYR A 11 -17.53 -11.00 31.86
N ASN A 12 -16.34 -10.56 32.25
CA ASN A 12 -15.08 -10.94 31.62
C ASN A 12 -14.39 -12.13 32.31
N LYS A 13 -13.99 -13.15 31.54
CA LYS A 13 -13.07 -14.25 31.97
C LYS A 13 -11.67 -14.17 31.33
N HIS A 14 -11.48 -13.26 30.38
CA HIS A 14 -10.29 -13.10 29.55
C HIS A 14 -9.74 -11.66 29.65
N LYS A 15 -9.20 -11.30 30.82
CA LYS A 15 -8.13 -10.29 30.82
C LYS A 15 -6.93 -10.86 30.07
N GLY A 16 -6.30 -10.04 29.23
CA GLY A 16 -5.24 -10.47 28.33
C GLY A 16 -4.16 -11.28 29.05
N VAL A 17 -3.96 -12.52 28.60
CA VAL A 17 -2.87 -13.38 29.10
C VAL A 17 -1.56 -12.69 28.74
N LYS A 18 -0.70 -12.47 29.74
CA LYS A 18 0.60 -11.84 29.52
C LYS A 18 1.57 -12.86 28.92
N LEU A 19 1.53 -12.98 27.60
CA LEU A 19 2.18 -14.06 26.84
C LEU A 19 3.71 -14.02 26.89
N ASP A 20 4.33 -12.83 27.00
CA ASP A 20 5.76 -12.69 27.26
C ASP A 20 6.09 -11.32 27.89
N SER A 21 7.32 -11.20 28.37
CA SER A 21 8.06 -9.99 28.75
C SER A 21 8.11 -8.89 27.68
N ALA A 22 7.99 -9.23 26.39
CA ALA A 22 8.06 -8.30 25.26
C ALA A 22 6.78 -7.49 24.99
N TYR A 23 5.71 -7.70 25.77
CA TYR A 23 4.39 -7.08 25.57
C TYR A 23 4.00 -6.16 26.73
N THR A 24 3.44 -4.99 26.41
CA THR A 24 2.80 -4.09 27.38
C THR A 24 1.28 -4.07 27.18
N LEU A 25 0.54 -3.83 28.26
CA LEU A 25 -0.92 -3.69 28.21
C LEU A 25 -1.29 -2.19 28.17
N HIS A 26 -1.82 -1.73 27.05
CA HIS A 26 -2.28 -0.35 26.86
C HIS A 26 -3.79 -0.31 26.64
N GLY A 27 -4.52 -0.29 27.76
CA GLY A 27 -5.99 -0.37 27.75
C GLY A 27 -6.45 -1.76 27.29
N PRO A 28 -7.23 -1.86 26.19
CA PRO A 28 -7.64 -3.15 25.64
C PRO A 28 -6.58 -3.80 24.73
N ALA A 29 -5.48 -3.10 24.42
CA ALA A 29 -4.44 -3.57 23.51
C ALA A 29 -3.31 -4.28 24.26
N ASN A 30 -2.92 -5.45 23.75
CA ASN A 30 -1.58 -5.99 23.96
C ASN A 30 -0.67 -5.35 22.90
N THR A 31 0.15 -4.40 23.31
CA THR A 31 1.11 -3.73 22.42
C THR A 31 2.39 -4.55 22.37
N LYS A 32 2.77 -4.99 21.16
CA LYS A 32 4.09 -5.55 20.87
C LYS A 32 5.01 -4.43 20.40
N TYR A 33 6.12 -4.22 21.11
CA TYR A 33 7.21 -3.38 20.64
C TYR A 33 8.24 -4.20 19.87
N TYR A 34 8.79 -3.63 18.80
CA TYR A 34 9.77 -4.29 17.95
C TYR A 34 11.08 -3.51 17.88
N SER A 35 12.16 -4.20 17.52
CA SER A 35 13.55 -3.79 17.77
C SER A 35 14.08 -2.56 17.04
N SER A 36 13.39 -2.03 16.01
CA SER A 36 13.76 -0.75 15.38
C SER A 36 12.83 0.43 15.70
N GLY A 37 11.67 0.18 16.33
CA GLY A 37 10.75 1.23 16.77
C GLY A 37 9.35 1.23 16.14
N PHE A 38 8.96 0.18 15.41
CA PHE A 38 7.54 -0.07 15.10
C PHE A 38 6.84 -0.65 16.36
N SER A 39 5.50 -0.59 16.40
CA SER A 39 4.68 -1.27 17.43
C SER A 39 3.32 -1.69 16.87
N THR A 40 2.87 -2.91 17.19
CA THR A 40 1.53 -3.43 16.83
C THR A 40 0.65 -3.50 18.08
N ASP A 41 -0.56 -2.94 18.00
CA ASP A 41 -1.60 -3.07 19.04
C ASP A 41 -2.55 -4.21 18.69
N THR A 42 -2.43 -5.36 19.34
CA THR A 42 -3.39 -6.48 19.20
C THR A 42 -4.52 -6.30 20.20
N VAL A 43 -5.74 -6.06 19.72
CA VAL A 43 -6.95 -5.91 20.54
C VAL A 43 -7.88 -7.10 20.32
N ILE A 44 -8.06 -7.94 21.35
CA ILE A 44 -9.09 -8.98 21.34
C ILE A 44 -10.46 -8.30 21.44
N ALA A 45 -11.41 -8.72 20.60
CA ALA A 45 -12.77 -8.19 20.61
C ALA A 45 -13.81 -9.29 20.38
N HIS A 46 -14.94 -9.23 21.09
CA HIS A 46 -16.13 -10.03 20.76
C HIS A 46 -17.07 -9.21 19.87
N ARG A 47 -17.51 -9.78 18.75
CA ARG A 47 -18.48 -9.14 17.85
C ARG A 47 -19.90 -9.32 18.38
N ALA A 48 -20.61 -8.22 18.58
CA ALA A 48 -22.04 -8.19 18.86
C ALA A 48 -22.76 -7.73 17.59
N LEU A 49 -23.63 -8.59 17.03
CA LEU A 49 -24.39 -8.26 15.81
C LEU A 49 -25.52 -7.23 16.04
N SER A 50 -25.76 -6.84 17.29
CA SER A 50 -26.71 -5.80 17.67
C SER A 50 -26.07 -4.41 17.69
N TRP A 51 -26.84 -3.40 17.29
CA TRP A 51 -26.50 -2.01 17.53
C TRP A 51 -26.87 -1.61 18.97
N PRO A 52 -25.98 -0.99 19.75
CA PRO A 52 -26.23 -0.69 21.16
C PRO A 52 -27.22 0.47 21.33
N TYR A 53 -28.07 0.38 22.35
CA TYR A 53 -29.12 1.38 22.64
C TYR A 53 -28.56 2.81 22.73
N MET A 54 -27.43 2.98 23.40
CA MET A 54 -26.75 4.28 23.57
C MET A 54 -26.21 4.91 22.28
N ALA A 55 -26.13 4.15 21.17
CA ALA A 55 -25.76 4.69 19.86
C ALA A 55 -26.98 4.87 18.92
N LEU A 56 -28.22 4.68 19.41
CA LEU A 56 -29.43 4.87 18.59
C LEU A 56 -29.67 6.34 18.20
N GLU A 57 -29.10 7.30 18.93
CA GLU A 57 -29.09 8.71 18.52
C GLU A 57 -28.39 8.84 17.17
N TRP A 58 -27.21 8.24 16.99
CA TRP A 58 -26.40 8.43 15.79
C TRP A 58 -27.11 8.01 14.50
N ILE A 59 -27.91 6.93 14.55
CA ILE A 59 -28.75 6.51 13.41
C ILE A 59 -29.84 7.55 13.13
N LYS A 60 -30.51 8.03 14.18
CA LYS A 60 -31.66 8.95 14.09
C LYS A 60 -31.27 10.43 13.92
N ARG A 61 -29.98 10.76 14.05
CA ARG A 61 -29.45 12.13 14.03
C ARG A 61 -29.83 12.85 12.74
N LYS A 62 -30.41 14.05 12.88
CA LYS A 62 -30.66 14.94 11.75
C LYS A 62 -29.33 15.46 11.18
N ARG A 63 -29.10 15.21 9.89
CA ARG A 63 -27.90 15.63 9.16
C ARG A 63 -28.27 16.71 8.16
N ASN A 64 -27.58 17.86 8.19
CA ASN A 64 -27.91 19.00 7.33
C ASN A 64 -27.30 18.90 5.93
N HIS A 65 -26.32 18.01 5.72
CA HIS A 65 -25.59 17.83 4.47
C HIS A 65 -25.54 16.37 3.99
N ASN A 66 -26.40 15.49 4.53
CA ASN A 66 -26.56 14.09 4.14
C ASN A 66 -25.27 13.24 4.12
N TRP A 67 -24.27 13.60 4.93
CA TRP A 67 -23.07 12.80 5.18
C TRP A 67 -23.07 12.30 6.64
N PRO A 68 -22.80 11.01 6.90
CA PRO A 68 -22.84 9.90 5.95
C PRO A 68 -24.24 9.72 5.32
N SER A 69 -24.28 8.99 4.20
CA SER A 69 -25.54 8.67 3.51
C SER A 69 -26.39 7.66 4.31
N GLN A 70 -27.68 7.51 3.98
CA GLN A 70 -28.57 6.58 4.71
C GLN A 70 -28.18 5.12 4.49
N GLU A 71 -27.67 4.80 3.31
CA GLU A 71 -27.13 3.49 2.94
C GLU A 71 -25.87 3.20 3.76
N THR A 72 -24.97 4.20 3.89
CA THR A 72 -23.78 4.12 4.74
C THR A 72 -24.14 3.92 6.22
N ILE A 73 -25.17 4.62 6.72
CA ILE A 73 -25.69 4.45 8.08
C ILE A 73 -26.25 3.04 8.27
N ALA A 74 -27.00 2.51 7.30
CA ALA A 74 -27.56 1.16 7.34
C ALA A 74 -26.47 0.08 7.33
N VAL A 75 -25.45 0.18 6.47
CA VAL A 75 -24.30 -0.75 6.44
C VAL A 75 -23.56 -0.72 7.78
N ILE A 76 -23.31 0.46 8.34
CA ILE A 76 -22.66 0.60 9.66
C ILE A 76 -23.53 -0.03 10.76
N GLN A 77 -24.84 0.17 10.74
CA GLN A 77 -25.78 -0.44 11.69
C GLN A 77 -25.80 -1.98 11.59
N GLN A 78 -25.88 -2.52 10.37
CA GLN A 78 -25.90 -3.97 10.09
C GLN A 78 -24.59 -4.66 10.44
N SER A 79 -23.47 -3.94 10.42
CA SER A 79 -22.15 -4.46 10.81
C SER A 79 -22.07 -4.83 12.30
N GLY A 80 -22.97 -4.28 13.11
CA GLY A 80 -22.98 -4.45 14.57
C GLY A 80 -21.90 -3.63 15.27
N THR A 81 -21.45 -4.12 16.42
CA THR A 81 -20.40 -3.49 17.23
C THR A 81 -19.39 -4.51 17.75
N LEU A 82 -18.24 -4.01 18.20
CA LEU A 82 -17.20 -4.80 18.86
C LEU A 82 -17.21 -4.49 20.36
N LEU A 83 -16.97 -5.51 21.19
CA LEU A 83 -16.80 -5.39 22.64
C LEU A 83 -15.34 -5.69 22.97
N VAL A 84 -14.63 -4.74 23.57
CA VAL A 84 -13.20 -4.86 23.91
C VAL A 84 -12.97 -4.90 25.43
N PRO A 85 -12.03 -5.71 25.94
CA PRO A 85 -11.90 -6.05 27.36
C PRO A 85 -11.18 -4.95 28.17
N VAL A 86 -11.75 -3.75 28.22
CA VAL A 86 -11.28 -2.63 29.04
C VAL A 86 -12.47 -1.99 29.77
N GLY A 87 -12.37 -1.93 31.09
CA GLY A 87 -13.33 -1.19 31.94
C GLY A 87 -12.96 0.28 32.11
N GLN A 88 -13.83 1.03 32.79
CA GLN A 88 -13.55 2.40 33.20
C GLN A 88 -12.48 2.41 34.32
N PRO A 89 -11.41 3.23 34.25
CA PRO A 89 -10.32 3.23 35.24
C PRO A 89 -10.71 3.54 36.69
N ILE A 90 -11.93 4.05 36.91
CA ILE A 90 -12.47 4.44 38.23
C ILE A 90 -13.42 3.35 38.79
N SER A 91 -13.83 2.38 37.97
CA SER A 91 -14.77 1.33 38.38
C SER A 91 -14.08 0.24 39.21
N PRO A 92 -14.58 -0.11 40.42
CA PRO A 92 -14.11 -1.28 41.17
C PRO A 92 -14.25 -2.59 40.37
N GLU A 93 -15.32 -2.68 39.57
CA GLU A 93 -15.60 -3.82 38.68
C GLU A 93 -15.02 -3.63 37.27
N GLY A 94 -14.19 -2.59 37.04
CA GLY A 94 -13.49 -2.33 35.77
C GLY A 94 -12.50 -3.42 35.33
N HIS A 95 -12.42 -4.52 36.08
CA HIS A 95 -11.73 -5.75 35.69
C HIS A 95 -12.64 -6.80 35.03
N LEU A 96 -13.97 -6.70 35.24
CA LEU A 96 -15.02 -7.51 34.62
C LEU A 96 -15.68 -6.82 33.43
N GLU A 97 -15.61 -5.50 33.37
CA GLU A 97 -16.23 -4.66 32.33
C GLU A 97 -15.65 -4.86 30.90
N TRP A 98 -16.49 -4.53 29.92
CA TRP A 98 -16.16 -4.42 28.50
C TRP A 98 -16.59 -3.05 27.99
N ARG A 99 -15.84 -2.46 27.06
CA ARG A 99 -16.20 -1.22 26.38
C ARG A 99 -16.66 -1.50 24.95
N ILE A 100 -17.71 -0.82 24.52
CA ILE A 100 -18.15 -0.82 23.11
C ILE A 100 -17.11 -0.11 22.25
N SER A 101 -16.81 -0.70 21.09
CA SER A 101 -15.97 -0.13 20.05
C SER A 101 -16.73 -0.17 18.73
N LEU A 102 -16.85 1.00 18.10
CA LEU A 102 -17.43 1.16 16.77
C LEU A 102 -16.35 1.35 15.70
N SER A 103 -15.14 0.84 15.94
CA SER A 103 -13.97 0.99 15.07
C SER A 103 -14.20 0.53 13.63
N TYR A 104 -15.08 -0.44 13.40
CA TYR A 104 -15.52 -0.85 12.06
C TYR A 104 -16.37 0.22 11.36
N GLY A 105 -17.34 0.82 12.07
CA GLY A 105 -18.09 1.97 11.57
C GLY A 105 -17.20 3.20 11.34
N GLU A 106 -16.25 3.45 12.24
CA GLU A 106 -15.23 4.49 12.05
C GLU A 106 -14.35 4.26 10.82
N LYS A 107 -14.04 3.00 10.49
CA LYS A 107 -13.26 2.59 9.30
C LYS A 107 -14.06 2.88 8.03
N ILE A 108 -15.34 2.49 7.97
CA ILE A 108 -16.27 2.82 6.87
C ILE A 108 -16.39 4.34 6.68
N LEU A 109 -16.48 5.12 7.76
CA LEU A 109 -16.59 6.59 7.68
C LEU A 109 -15.32 7.26 7.17
N VAL A 110 -14.12 6.78 7.54
CA VAL A 110 -12.86 7.29 6.97
C VAL A 110 -12.75 6.95 5.48
N TRP A 111 -13.32 5.83 5.03
CA TRP A 111 -13.44 5.52 3.59
C TRP A 111 -14.49 6.36 2.84
N GLN A 112 -15.31 7.15 3.54
CA GLN A 112 -16.15 8.19 2.92
C GLN A 112 -15.40 9.52 2.72
N PHE A 113 -14.11 9.62 3.08
CA PHE A 113 -13.37 10.87 2.99
C PHE A 113 -12.89 11.16 1.57
N SER A 114 -13.26 12.31 1.03
CA SER A 114 -12.65 12.84 -0.19
C SER A 114 -11.14 13.05 -0.02
N SER A 115 -10.39 13.14 -1.13
CA SER A 115 -8.95 13.40 -1.09
C SER A 115 -8.58 14.62 -0.23
N THR A 116 -9.39 15.69 -0.25
CA THR A 116 -9.20 16.88 0.60
C THR A 116 -9.46 16.58 2.08
N GLN A 117 -10.52 15.84 2.40
CA GLN A 117 -10.86 15.45 3.78
C GLN A 117 -9.77 14.56 4.38
N TYR A 118 -9.26 13.59 3.62
CA TYR A 118 -8.16 12.74 4.06
C TYR A 118 -6.85 13.51 4.25
N LYS A 119 -6.49 14.42 3.32
CA LYS A 119 -5.34 15.33 3.47
C LYS A 119 -5.48 16.22 4.71
N CYS A 120 -6.68 16.75 4.99
CA CYS A 120 -6.96 17.54 6.19
C CYS A 120 -6.75 16.70 7.47
N TYR A 121 -7.28 15.48 7.52
CA TYR A 121 -7.12 14.56 8.66
C TYR A 121 -5.65 14.19 8.93
N VAL A 122 -4.88 13.90 7.88
CA VAL A 122 -3.44 13.60 7.98
C VAL A 122 -2.68 14.82 8.52
N LEU A 123 -2.93 16.01 7.99
CA LEU A 123 -2.32 17.25 8.48
C LEU A 123 -2.74 17.56 9.93
N LEU A 124 -3.99 17.33 10.31
CA LEU A 124 -4.48 17.51 11.69
C LEU A 124 -3.76 16.58 12.68
N LYS A 125 -3.52 15.31 12.30
CA LYS A 125 -2.68 14.37 13.08
C LYS A 125 -1.23 14.88 13.21
N MET A 126 -0.66 15.44 12.15
CA MET A 126 0.70 16.00 12.16
C MET A 126 0.80 17.26 13.04
N ILE A 127 -0.19 18.17 12.97
CA ILE A 127 -0.28 19.36 13.83
C ILE A 127 -0.36 18.95 15.30
N ASN A 128 -1.19 17.95 15.63
CA ASN A 128 -1.27 17.42 16.98
C ASN A 128 0.08 16.92 17.48
N LYS A 129 0.75 16.07 16.68
CA LYS A 129 2.04 15.45 17.03
C LYS A 129 3.19 16.43 17.20
N TYR A 130 3.26 17.49 16.38
CA TYR A 130 4.42 18.38 16.37
C TYR A 130 4.24 19.70 17.13
N PHE A 131 3.01 20.14 17.41
CA PHE A 131 2.76 21.44 18.06
C PHE A 131 1.85 21.41 19.29
N ILE A 132 0.98 20.40 19.41
CA ILE A 132 0.05 20.28 20.55
C ILE A 132 0.67 19.36 21.61
N GLN A 133 0.86 18.07 21.29
CA GLN A 133 1.37 17.05 22.23
C GLN A 133 2.65 17.49 22.98
N PRO A 134 3.68 18.11 22.34
CA PRO A 134 4.88 18.58 23.06
C PRO A 134 4.66 19.69 24.10
N LYS A 135 3.47 20.32 24.14
CA LYS A 135 3.12 21.39 25.09
C LYS A 135 2.12 20.95 26.18
N VAL A 136 1.40 19.84 25.98
CA VAL A 136 0.28 19.40 26.86
C VAL A 136 0.34 17.93 27.29
N GLY A 137 1.24 17.13 26.70
CA GLY A 137 1.33 15.69 26.92
C GLY A 137 0.49 14.87 25.94
N ASP A 138 1.05 13.72 25.53
CA ASP A 138 0.58 12.94 24.36
C ASP A 138 -0.85 12.41 24.49
N ASN A 139 -1.34 12.20 25.71
CA ASN A 139 -2.65 11.59 25.99
C ASN A 139 -3.82 12.60 26.05
N MET A 140 -3.56 13.91 26.01
CA MET A 140 -4.60 14.94 26.22
C MET A 140 -5.39 15.26 24.95
N LEU A 141 -4.71 15.34 23.81
CA LEU A 141 -5.35 15.37 22.49
C LEU A 141 -4.66 14.32 21.62
N THR A 142 -5.47 13.42 21.06
CA THR A 142 -4.98 12.22 20.34
C THR A 142 -5.54 12.15 18.93
N SER A 143 -4.97 11.28 18.10
CA SER A 143 -5.47 10.98 16.75
C SER A 143 -6.96 10.61 16.70
N TYR A 144 -7.50 10.03 17.78
CA TYR A 144 -8.92 9.71 17.91
C TYR A 144 -9.79 10.97 17.98
N HIS A 145 -9.40 11.95 18.81
CA HIS A 145 -10.06 13.25 18.89
C HIS A 145 -9.99 14.01 17.56
N CYS A 146 -8.85 13.93 16.84
CA CYS A 146 -8.72 14.47 15.48
C CYS A 146 -9.70 13.80 14.50
N LYS A 147 -9.87 12.47 14.55
CA LYS A 147 -10.80 11.73 13.68
C LYS A 147 -12.26 12.09 13.98
N THR A 148 -12.64 12.15 15.25
CA THR A 148 -13.97 12.56 15.69
C THR A 148 -14.28 14.01 15.30
N CYS A 149 -13.30 14.91 15.36
CA CYS A 149 -13.42 16.28 14.85
C CYS A 149 -13.75 16.33 13.35
N MET A 150 -13.03 15.53 12.54
CA MET A 150 -13.32 15.40 11.11
C MET A 150 -14.75 14.89 10.86
N PHE A 151 -15.19 13.84 11.55
CA PHE A 151 -16.55 13.30 11.39
C PHE A 151 -17.63 14.35 11.68
N TYR A 152 -17.56 15.04 12.82
CA TYR A 152 -18.53 16.08 13.17
C TYR A 152 -18.49 17.28 12.21
N LEU A 153 -17.32 17.66 11.68
CA LEU A 153 -17.23 18.77 10.73
C LEU A 153 -17.73 18.39 9.33
N ILE A 154 -17.50 17.17 8.85
CA ILE A 154 -18.05 16.73 7.56
C ILE A 154 -19.59 16.55 7.66
N GLU A 155 -20.10 16.05 8.78
CA GLU A 155 -21.55 15.94 9.04
C GLU A 155 -22.27 17.31 9.09
N SER A 156 -21.54 18.38 9.48
CA SER A 156 -22.09 19.73 9.71
C SER A 156 -21.63 20.82 8.72
N THR A 157 -20.95 20.46 7.62
CA THR A 157 -20.55 21.42 6.57
C THR A 157 -20.83 20.89 5.15
N PRO A 158 -21.09 21.76 4.16
CA PRO A 158 -21.38 21.32 2.79
C PRO A 158 -20.12 20.79 2.08
N ALA A 159 -20.29 19.82 1.17
CA ALA A 159 -19.19 19.23 0.40
C ALA A 159 -18.39 20.25 -0.46
N THR A 160 -19.01 21.39 -0.81
CA THR A 160 -18.35 22.52 -1.49
C THR A 160 -17.28 23.22 -0.64
N LEU A 161 -17.30 23.05 0.68
CA LEU A 161 -16.22 23.50 1.56
C LEU A 161 -14.96 22.66 1.35
N TRP A 162 -15.09 21.35 1.12
CA TRP A 162 -14.01 20.37 1.14
C TRP A 162 -13.24 20.26 -0.19
N GLN A 163 -12.94 21.40 -0.81
CA GLN A 163 -12.18 21.51 -2.05
C GLN A 163 -10.70 21.82 -1.78
N PRO A 164 -9.74 21.41 -2.65
CA PRO A 164 -8.30 21.53 -2.39
C PRO A 164 -7.84 22.95 -2.04
N GLN A 165 -8.47 23.97 -2.63
CA GLN A 165 -8.17 25.39 -2.42
C GLN A 165 -8.55 25.86 -0.99
N ASN A 166 -9.50 25.18 -0.34
CA ASN A 166 -10.00 25.49 1.00
C ASN A 166 -9.30 24.69 2.10
N LEU A 167 -8.30 23.85 1.78
CA LEU A 167 -7.69 22.91 2.72
C LEU A 167 -7.18 23.58 4.02
N LEU A 168 -6.60 24.79 3.93
CA LEU A 168 -6.17 25.56 5.10
C LEU A 168 -7.36 26.01 5.96
N THR A 169 -8.46 26.46 5.34
CA THR A 169 -9.71 26.83 6.00
C THR A 169 -10.33 25.64 6.74
N CYS A 170 -10.30 24.44 6.12
CA CYS A 170 -10.77 23.21 6.77
C CYS A 170 -9.92 22.86 8.01
N ILE A 171 -8.59 22.99 7.93
CA ILE A 171 -7.70 22.77 9.08
C ILE A 171 -7.96 23.79 10.19
N GLU A 172 -8.18 25.06 9.85
CA GLU A 172 -8.52 26.11 10.81
C GLU A 172 -9.86 25.85 11.51
N LEU A 173 -10.87 25.36 10.78
CA LEU A 173 -12.15 24.92 11.34
C LEU A 173 -12.00 23.71 12.28
N CYS A 174 -11.16 22.73 11.94
CA CYS A 174 -10.80 21.63 12.85
C CYS A 174 -10.17 22.14 14.15
N LEU A 175 -9.21 23.06 14.07
CA LEU A 175 -8.58 23.65 15.26
C LEU A 175 -9.58 24.46 16.10
N LYS A 176 -10.47 25.25 15.46
CA LYS A 176 -11.56 25.97 16.14
C LYS A 176 -12.50 25.01 16.86
N LYS A 177 -12.95 23.94 16.20
CA LYS A 177 -13.89 22.95 16.79
C LYS A 177 -13.25 22.18 17.95
N LEU A 178 -11.99 21.79 17.83
CA LEU A 178 -11.22 21.21 18.94
C LEU A 178 -11.09 22.20 20.11
N ARG A 179 -10.82 23.49 19.83
CA ARG A 179 -10.71 24.52 20.87
C ARG A 179 -12.02 24.69 21.65
N THR A 180 -13.15 24.79 20.94
CA THR A 180 -14.49 24.87 21.56
C THR A 180 -14.74 23.69 22.50
N TRP A 181 -14.50 22.45 22.05
CA TRP A 181 -14.64 21.26 22.90
C TRP A 181 -13.72 21.26 24.13
N VAL A 182 -12.52 21.83 24.03
CA VAL A 182 -11.60 21.97 25.17
C VAL A 182 -12.10 23.04 26.15
N GLU A 183 -12.58 24.18 25.66
CA GLU A 183 -13.18 25.23 26.49
C GLU A 183 -14.45 24.74 27.21
N GLU A 184 -15.29 23.97 26.52
CA GLU A 184 -16.48 23.30 27.06
C GLU A 184 -16.15 22.12 28.00
N GLY A 185 -14.90 21.63 27.99
CA GLY A 185 -14.50 20.40 28.72
C GLY A 185 -15.14 19.12 28.18
N ASN A 186 -15.71 19.16 26.97
CA ASN A 186 -16.52 18.10 26.39
C ASN A 186 -16.12 17.80 24.94
N CYS A 187 -15.53 16.62 24.72
CA CYS A 187 -15.33 16.07 23.38
C CYS A 187 -16.18 14.80 23.22
N PRO A 188 -17.40 14.90 22.65
CA PRO A 188 -18.31 13.76 22.54
C PRO A 188 -17.79 12.69 21.57
N ASN A 189 -18.01 11.42 21.88
CA ASN A 189 -17.82 10.33 20.93
C ASN A 189 -18.84 10.48 19.77
N TYR A 190 -18.38 10.34 18.52
CA TYR A 190 -19.22 10.57 17.34
C TYR A 190 -20.47 9.68 17.29
N PHE A 191 -20.37 8.44 17.77
CA PHE A 191 -21.47 7.46 17.76
C PHE A 191 -22.32 7.45 19.04
N ILE A 192 -21.76 7.93 20.16
CA ILE A 192 -22.38 7.92 21.50
C ILE A 192 -22.09 9.29 22.12
N PRO A 193 -22.83 10.36 21.76
CA PRO A 193 -22.48 11.73 22.15
C PRO A 193 -22.39 11.97 23.66
N GLU A 194 -23.04 11.12 24.46
CA GLU A 194 -22.99 11.11 25.92
C GLU A 194 -21.63 10.66 26.49
N GLU A 195 -20.82 9.93 25.71
CA GLU A 195 -19.46 9.54 26.09
C GLU A 195 -18.46 10.68 25.82
N ASN A 196 -18.28 11.56 26.80
CA ASN A 196 -17.26 12.61 26.77
C ASN A 196 -15.84 12.01 26.90
N MET A 197 -15.08 12.01 25.81
CA MET A 197 -13.73 11.42 25.71
C MET A 197 -12.65 12.18 26.51
N PHE A 198 -12.91 13.44 26.86
CA PHE A 198 -12.06 14.28 27.71
C PHE A 198 -12.26 14.04 29.22
N MET A 199 -13.33 13.33 29.61
CA MET A 199 -13.66 13.06 31.02
C MET A 199 -12.46 12.42 31.75
N GLY A 200 -12.10 12.99 32.90
CA GLY A 200 -10.97 12.55 33.72
C GLY A 200 -9.57 12.84 33.15
N LYS A 201 -9.45 13.54 32.00
CA LYS A 201 -8.16 13.84 31.35
C LYS A 201 -7.92 15.34 31.15
N VAL A 202 -8.87 16.04 30.52
CA VAL A 202 -8.72 17.45 30.12
C VAL A 202 -9.59 18.32 31.02
N TYR A 203 -9.01 18.76 32.14
CA TYR A 203 -9.66 19.62 33.12
C TYR A 203 -8.63 20.57 33.77
N GLY A 204 -9.11 21.68 34.36
CA GLY A 204 -8.26 22.62 35.10
C GLY A 204 -7.11 23.19 34.27
N HIS A 205 -5.90 23.21 34.84
CA HIS A 205 -4.71 23.77 34.15
C HIS A 205 -4.42 23.08 32.79
N ILE A 206 -4.68 21.77 32.66
CA ILE A 206 -4.48 21.05 31.39
C ILE A 206 -5.41 21.60 30.30
N GLN A 207 -6.68 21.81 30.66
CA GLN A 207 -7.71 22.38 29.80
C GLN A 207 -7.34 23.81 29.35
N SER A 208 -6.95 24.68 30.29
CA SER A 208 -6.53 26.06 29.98
C SER A 208 -5.30 26.11 29.08
N ASN A 209 -4.28 25.26 29.34
CA ASN A 209 -3.08 25.19 28.52
C ASN A 209 -3.41 24.72 27.09
N LEU A 210 -4.21 23.66 26.94
CA LEU A 210 -4.63 23.15 25.63
C LEU A 210 -5.48 24.16 24.83
N ALA A 211 -6.38 24.90 25.49
CA ALA A 211 -7.15 25.97 24.86
C ALA A 211 -6.25 27.11 24.34
N ASN A 212 -5.22 27.49 25.11
CA ASN A 212 -4.22 28.49 24.71
C ASN A 212 -3.37 28.01 23.53
N VAL A 213 -2.89 26.75 23.56
CA VAL A 213 -2.10 26.18 22.46
C VAL A 213 -2.90 26.11 21.15
N LEU A 214 -4.19 25.75 21.21
CA LEU A 214 -5.08 25.77 20.05
C LEU A 214 -5.36 27.20 19.57
N HIS A 215 -5.56 28.16 20.48
CA HIS A 215 -5.71 29.58 20.15
C HIS A 215 -4.49 30.14 19.40
N ASP A 216 -3.28 29.85 19.88
CA ASP A 216 -2.04 30.31 19.24
C ASP A 216 -1.84 29.71 17.85
N LEU A 217 -2.25 28.45 17.62
CA LEU A 217 -2.22 27.82 16.31
C LEU A 217 -3.22 28.49 15.34
N ILE A 218 -4.45 28.75 15.79
CA ILE A 218 -5.45 29.48 15.00
C ILE A 218 -4.92 30.88 14.62
N ARG A 219 -4.39 31.64 15.59
CA ARG A 219 -3.82 32.98 15.39
C ARG A 219 -2.64 33.00 14.41
N GLN A 220 -1.91 31.91 14.27
CA GLN A 220 -0.81 31.77 13.32
C GLN A 220 -1.25 31.53 11.87
N ASN A 221 -2.54 31.25 11.61
CA ASN A 221 -3.14 31.04 10.28
C ASN A 221 -2.24 30.24 9.32
N GLY A 222 -2.05 28.95 9.63
CA GLY A 222 -1.30 28.00 8.80
C GLY A 222 0.23 28.13 8.81
N LYS A 223 0.82 29.23 9.32
CA LYS A 223 2.29 29.43 9.32
C LYS A 223 3.07 28.29 10.01
N TYR A 224 2.49 27.70 11.05
CA TYR A 224 3.05 26.54 11.77
C TYR A 224 3.30 25.31 10.86
N LEU A 225 2.58 25.16 9.73
CA LEU A 225 2.74 24.04 8.80
C LEU A 225 4.18 23.95 8.26
N THR A 226 4.87 25.09 8.11
CA THR A 226 6.29 25.15 7.70
C THR A 226 7.24 24.47 8.69
N GLY A 227 6.84 24.38 9.97
CA GLY A 227 7.60 23.70 11.02
C GLY A 227 7.35 22.19 11.10
N ILE A 228 6.48 21.62 10.27
CA ILE A 228 6.24 20.17 10.26
C ILE A 228 7.42 19.49 9.57
N PRO A 229 8.16 18.58 10.23
CA PRO A 229 9.35 17.98 9.66
C PRO A 229 8.97 16.82 8.73
N ILE A 230 8.48 17.13 7.52
CA ILE A 230 8.05 16.16 6.49
C ILE A 230 9.15 15.11 6.24
N PHE A 231 10.41 15.54 6.13
CA PHE A 231 11.58 14.66 5.97
C PHE A 231 11.77 13.68 7.15
N LYS A 232 11.42 14.08 8.37
CA LYS A 232 11.49 13.24 9.58
C LYS A 232 10.29 12.30 9.71
N ILE A 233 9.16 12.60 9.06
CA ILE A 233 8.04 11.66 8.91
C ILE A 233 8.47 10.51 8.00
N GLY A 234 9.12 10.80 6.86
CA GLY A 234 9.77 9.78 6.04
C GLY A 234 10.75 8.93 6.84
N GLN A 235 11.72 9.54 7.52
CA GLN A 235 12.66 8.79 8.37
C GLN A 235 11.98 7.96 9.48
N ASN A 236 10.83 8.37 10.00
CA ASN A 236 10.06 7.59 10.97
C ASN A 236 9.24 6.47 10.31
N LEU A 237 8.82 6.61 9.06
CA LEU A 237 8.22 5.52 8.26
C LEU A 237 9.27 4.50 7.80
N ILE A 238 10.56 4.85 7.78
CA ILE A 238 11.67 3.89 7.70
C ILE A 238 11.95 3.21 9.06
N ARG A 239 11.76 3.93 10.18
CA ARG A 239 12.03 3.43 11.56
C ARG A 239 10.86 2.73 12.25
N ALA A 240 9.67 2.73 11.64
CA ALA A 240 8.61 1.65 11.81
C ALA A 240 8.60 -1.04 10.42
N CYS A 241 8.63 -1.33 9.06
CA CYS A 241 9.08 -2.54 8.35
C CYS A 241 10.59 -2.85 8.54
N GLN A 242 11.39 -1.96 9.18
CA GLN A 242 12.71 -2.35 9.72
C GLN A 242 12.59 -3.17 11.02
N SER A 243 11.38 -3.51 11.49
CA SER A 243 11.13 -4.25 12.72
C SER A 243 10.52 -5.62 12.41
N PRO A 244 10.94 -6.70 13.10
CA PRO A 244 10.46 -8.05 12.82
C PRO A 244 9.03 -8.26 13.36
N VAL A 245 8.03 -8.13 12.49
CA VAL A 245 6.65 -8.55 12.74
C VAL A 245 6.59 -10.06 12.98
N THR A 246 5.63 -10.51 13.79
CA THR A 246 5.30 -11.94 13.97
C THR A 246 3.79 -12.12 13.90
N GLU A 247 3.34 -13.21 13.30
CA GLU A 247 1.95 -13.53 12.96
C GLU A 247 1.02 -13.71 14.18
N ILE A 248 -0.30 -13.64 13.96
CA ILE A 248 -1.21 -14.82 13.99
C ILE A 248 -2.67 -14.40 13.66
N ASP A 249 -3.24 -15.13 12.68
CA ASP A 249 -4.64 -15.44 12.32
C ASP A 249 -5.85 -14.52 12.61
N ASN A 250 -6.47 -14.08 11.49
CA ASN A 250 -7.77 -14.55 10.95
C ASN A 250 -9.01 -14.76 11.85
N GLU A 251 -10.06 -13.95 11.59
CA GLU A 251 -11.43 -14.32 11.14
C GLU A 251 -12.54 -13.38 11.69
N GLN A 252 -13.65 -13.05 11.00
CA GLN A 252 -13.95 -12.88 9.55
C GLN A 252 -15.39 -12.30 9.39
N ASN A 253 -15.81 -12.10 8.13
CA ASN A 253 -17.17 -12.17 7.58
C ASN A 253 -18.12 -10.99 7.81
N HIS A 254 -18.16 -10.07 6.85
CA HIS A 254 -19.09 -10.29 5.72
C HIS A 254 -18.74 -9.46 4.48
N PHE A 255 -18.17 -8.27 4.65
CA PHE A 255 -17.62 -7.46 3.55
C PHE A 255 -16.34 -8.10 2.98
N ASP A 256 -15.64 -8.89 3.79
CA ASP A 256 -14.44 -9.62 3.40
C ASP A 256 -14.71 -10.57 2.22
N SER A 257 -15.86 -11.25 2.15
CA SER A 257 -16.04 -12.35 1.18
C SER A 257 -15.93 -11.92 -0.28
N THR A 258 -16.35 -10.70 -0.64
CA THR A 258 -16.20 -10.19 -2.02
C THR A 258 -14.77 -9.73 -2.27
N LEU A 259 -14.19 -8.96 -1.35
CA LEU A 259 -12.85 -8.39 -1.52
C LEU A 259 -11.74 -9.45 -1.45
N VAL A 260 -11.90 -10.43 -0.56
CA VAL A 260 -11.03 -11.60 -0.39
C VAL A 260 -11.26 -12.63 -1.50
N SER A 261 -12.47 -12.79 -2.05
CA SER A 261 -12.63 -13.63 -3.25
C SER A 261 -12.01 -12.98 -4.49
N VAL A 262 -12.05 -11.65 -4.64
CA VAL A 262 -11.22 -10.95 -5.63
C VAL A 262 -9.74 -11.17 -5.33
N SER A 263 -9.27 -11.03 -4.09
CA SER A 263 -7.87 -11.28 -3.72
C SER A 263 -7.42 -12.70 -4.10
N PHE A 264 -8.15 -13.74 -3.69
CA PHE A 264 -7.85 -15.13 -4.06
C PHE A 264 -7.97 -15.39 -5.55
N MET A 265 -8.90 -14.74 -6.26
CA MET A 265 -9.03 -14.84 -7.71
C MET A 265 -7.83 -14.20 -8.43
N LEU A 266 -7.36 -13.03 -7.99
CA LEU A 266 -6.16 -12.37 -8.56
C LEU A 266 -4.89 -13.17 -8.26
N LEU A 267 -4.74 -13.71 -7.05
CA LEU A 267 -3.67 -14.65 -6.72
C LEU A 267 -3.76 -15.94 -7.54
N SER A 268 -4.97 -16.45 -7.81
CA SER A 268 -5.19 -17.61 -8.69
C SER A 268 -4.86 -17.28 -10.15
N ILE A 269 -5.20 -16.08 -10.63
CA ILE A 269 -4.83 -15.57 -11.96
C ILE A 269 -3.30 -15.47 -12.09
N LYS A 270 -2.62 -14.90 -11.09
CA LYS A 270 -1.15 -14.85 -11.00
C LYS A 270 -0.54 -16.25 -11.02
N ALA A 271 -1.04 -17.17 -10.20
CA ALA A 271 -0.56 -18.54 -10.11
C ALA A 271 -0.78 -19.34 -11.42
N VAL A 272 -1.95 -19.22 -12.04
CA VAL A 272 -2.28 -19.85 -13.33
C VAL A 272 -1.39 -19.28 -14.45
N TRP A 273 -1.26 -17.96 -14.55
CA TRP A 273 -0.38 -17.32 -15.52
C TRP A 273 1.08 -17.76 -15.34
N PHE A 274 1.59 -17.76 -14.10
CA PHE A 274 2.96 -18.17 -13.81
C PHE A 274 3.18 -19.67 -14.08
N LYS A 275 2.18 -20.54 -13.86
CA LYS A 275 2.28 -21.97 -14.24
C LYS A 275 2.24 -22.19 -15.75
N LEU A 276 1.46 -21.38 -16.48
CA LEU A 276 1.42 -21.40 -17.95
C LEU A 276 2.74 -20.88 -18.57
N LEU A 277 3.41 -19.94 -17.91
CA LEU A 277 4.78 -19.53 -18.23
C LEU A 277 5.80 -20.65 -17.95
N GLU A 278 5.74 -21.30 -16.78
CA GLU A 278 6.65 -22.38 -16.38
C GLU A 278 6.62 -23.57 -17.35
N THR A 279 5.42 -23.89 -17.85
CA THR A 279 5.18 -25.02 -18.75
C THR A 279 5.42 -24.69 -20.23
N GLY A 280 5.74 -23.43 -20.57
CA GLY A 280 5.95 -22.97 -21.95
C GLY A 280 4.69 -23.01 -22.83
N ILE A 281 3.51 -23.30 -22.25
CA ILE A 281 2.26 -23.59 -22.97
C ILE A 281 1.76 -22.37 -23.78
N LEU A 282 2.10 -21.15 -23.34
CA LEU A 282 1.67 -19.90 -23.97
C LEU A 282 2.27 -19.61 -25.36
N ILE A 283 3.15 -20.47 -25.87
CA ILE A 283 3.72 -20.38 -27.22
C ILE A 283 2.70 -20.81 -28.31
N ASN A 284 1.56 -21.40 -27.94
CA ASN A 284 0.53 -21.86 -28.89
C ASN A 284 -0.69 -20.90 -28.98
N PRO A 285 -0.92 -20.21 -30.11
CA PRO A 285 -2.07 -19.30 -30.29
C PRO A 285 -3.45 -19.96 -30.12
N LEU A 286 -3.59 -21.25 -30.43
CA LEU A 286 -4.85 -22.00 -30.29
C LEU A 286 -5.39 -21.96 -28.84
N ILE A 287 -4.52 -21.78 -27.85
CA ILE A 287 -4.91 -21.71 -26.44
C ILE A 287 -5.54 -20.35 -26.12
N LEU A 288 -5.08 -19.26 -26.76
CA LEU A 288 -5.72 -17.94 -26.67
C LEU A 288 -7.10 -17.94 -27.34
N GLU A 289 -7.28 -18.75 -28.40
CA GLU A 289 -8.59 -19.00 -29.02
C GLU A 289 -9.51 -19.82 -28.12
N MET A 290 -9.03 -20.95 -27.56
CA MET A 290 -9.80 -21.75 -26.60
C MET A 290 -10.29 -20.92 -25.40
N MET A 291 -9.51 -19.94 -24.94
CA MET A 291 -9.90 -19.01 -23.86
C MET A 291 -11.11 -18.12 -24.19
N SER A 292 -11.54 -18.02 -25.44
CA SER A 292 -12.78 -17.34 -25.85
C SER A 292 -14.04 -18.21 -25.76
N SER A 293 -13.91 -19.53 -25.60
CA SER A 293 -15.02 -20.48 -25.67
C SER A 293 -15.77 -20.70 -24.33
N PHE A 294 -15.35 -20.04 -23.26
CA PHE A 294 -15.90 -20.23 -21.92
C PHE A 294 -17.14 -19.38 -21.64
N ASN A 295 -17.95 -19.80 -20.66
CA ASN A 295 -19.16 -19.09 -20.24
C ASN A 295 -18.84 -17.76 -19.52
N VAL A 296 -19.79 -16.80 -19.57
CA VAL A 296 -19.62 -15.37 -19.19
C VAL A 296 -18.76 -15.14 -17.93
N ALA A 297 -19.07 -15.78 -16.80
CA ALA A 297 -18.32 -15.57 -15.55
C ALA A 297 -16.86 -16.06 -15.61
N ARG A 298 -16.56 -17.08 -16.43
CA ARG A 298 -15.18 -17.50 -16.74
C ARG A 298 -14.57 -16.64 -17.86
N GLN A 299 -15.38 -16.11 -18.77
CA GLN A 299 -14.96 -15.29 -19.90
C GLN A 299 -14.24 -14.01 -19.44
N GLU A 300 -14.65 -13.37 -18.35
CA GLU A 300 -13.93 -12.23 -17.75
C GLU A 300 -12.51 -12.63 -17.29
N ILE A 301 -12.40 -13.68 -16.49
CA ILE A 301 -11.12 -14.21 -15.97
C ILE A 301 -10.23 -14.68 -17.13
N CYS A 302 -10.79 -15.35 -18.14
CA CYS A 302 -10.09 -15.75 -19.34
C CYS A 302 -9.66 -14.55 -20.21
N THR A 303 -10.40 -13.43 -20.20
CA THR A 303 -9.99 -12.19 -20.90
C THR A 303 -8.79 -11.56 -20.21
N ILE A 304 -8.82 -11.45 -18.87
CA ILE A 304 -7.70 -10.95 -18.06
C ILE A 304 -6.45 -11.81 -18.28
N LEU A 305 -6.57 -13.14 -18.13
CA LEU A 305 -5.48 -14.09 -18.39
C LEU A 305 -4.99 -13.99 -19.84
N ARG A 306 -5.89 -13.90 -20.84
CA ARG A 306 -5.50 -13.77 -22.26
C ARG A 306 -4.63 -12.53 -22.48
N SER A 307 -4.92 -11.38 -21.88
CA SER A 307 -4.05 -10.20 -21.97
C SER A 307 -2.67 -10.44 -21.35
N PHE A 308 -2.57 -11.05 -20.17
CA PHE A 308 -1.26 -11.43 -19.59
C PHE A 308 -0.46 -12.39 -20.49
N CYS A 309 -1.15 -13.36 -21.09
CA CYS A 309 -0.57 -14.29 -22.04
C CYS A 309 -0.10 -13.57 -23.33
N CYS A 310 -0.89 -12.66 -23.90
CA CYS A 310 -0.50 -11.86 -25.06
C CYS A 310 0.75 -11.01 -24.78
N SER A 311 0.86 -10.35 -23.62
CA SER A 311 2.06 -9.59 -23.25
C SER A 311 3.33 -10.46 -23.21
N SER A 312 3.19 -11.71 -22.79
CA SER A 312 4.27 -12.69 -22.72
C SER A 312 4.61 -13.25 -24.11
N LEU A 313 3.59 -13.63 -24.90
CA LEU A 313 3.76 -14.14 -26.26
C LEU A 313 4.40 -13.09 -27.19
N GLY A 314 3.98 -11.83 -27.13
CA GLY A 314 4.61 -10.76 -27.92
C GLY A 314 6.07 -10.53 -27.54
N SER A 315 6.41 -10.57 -26.24
CA SER A 315 7.80 -10.48 -25.77
C SER A 315 8.67 -11.65 -26.25
N TYR A 316 8.09 -12.85 -26.36
CA TYR A 316 8.73 -14.04 -26.91
C TYR A 316 8.91 -13.96 -28.43
N LEU A 317 7.87 -13.59 -29.17
CA LEU A 317 7.90 -13.46 -30.63
C LEU A 317 8.93 -12.41 -31.07
N ALA A 318 8.91 -11.21 -30.46
CA ALA A 318 9.93 -10.20 -30.74
C ALA A 318 11.35 -10.68 -30.37
N SER A 319 11.49 -11.54 -29.36
CA SER A 319 12.78 -12.15 -29.04
C SER A 319 13.22 -13.22 -30.04
N LYS A 320 12.29 -13.83 -30.80
CA LYS A 320 12.59 -14.73 -31.93
C LYS A 320 13.02 -13.95 -33.17
N CYS A 321 12.31 -12.88 -33.54
CA CYS A 321 12.67 -12.00 -34.66
C CYS A 321 14.01 -11.25 -34.47
N CYS A 322 14.59 -11.31 -33.26
CA CYS A 322 15.94 -10.81 -32.95
C CYS A 322 17.01 -11.92 -32.76
N GLN A 323 16.70 -13.19 -33.06
CA GLN A 323 17.63 -14.33 -32.96
C GLN A 323 18.09 -14.90 -34.32
N GLU A 324 17.48 -14.47 -35.43
CA GLU A 324 17.79 -14.93 -36.78
C GLU A 324 18.66 -13.91 -37.54
N ASP A 325 19.30 -14.31 -38.64
CA ASP A 325 20.25 -13.49 -39.42
C ASP A 325 19.55 -12.43 -40.30
N GLY A 326 18.71 -11.60 -39.67
CA GLY A 326 17.91 -10.55 -40.29
C GLY A 326 16.80 -10.11 -39.34
N ILE A 327 16.36 -8.85 -39.44
CA ILE A 327 15.20 -8.38 -38.66
C ILE A 327 13.93 -8.76 -39.43
N ASP A 328 13.27 -9.81 -38.99
CA ASP A 328 11.90 -10.14 -39.42
C ASP A 328 10.93 -9.04 -38.93
N GLN A 329 10.47 -8.21 -39.87
CA GLN A 329 9.52 -7.12 -39.59
C GLN A 329 8.09 -7.64 -39.40
N GLU A 330 7.70 -8.72 -40.10
CA GLU A 330 6.33 -9.25 -40.05
C GLU A 330 6.05 -9.91 -38.69
N GLY A 331 7.02 -10.69 -38.18
CA GLY A 331 6.97 -11.21 -36.82
C GLY A 331 7.17 -10.15 -35.74
N LEU A 332 7.89 -9.04 -36.01
CA LEU A 332 7.95 -7.90 -35.08
C LEU A 332 6.62 -7.12 -35.00
N ASP A 333 5.93 -6.93 -36.12
CA ASP A 333 4.60 -6.30 -36.15
C ASP A 333 3.57 -7.19 -35.42
N MET A 334 3.60 -8.51 -35.66
CA MET A 334 2.79 -9.48 -34.93
C MET A 334 3.10 -9.48 -33.42
N ALA A 335 4.38 -9.44 -33.05
CA ALA A 335 4.80 -9.35 -31.65
C ALA A 335 4.32 -8.04 -30.98
N HIS A 336 4.34 -6.93 -31.73
CA HIS A 336 3.82 -5.64 -31.29
C HIS A 336 2.30 -5.66 -31.11
N GLU A 337 1.53 -6.30 -32.00
CA GLU A 337 0.09 -6.52 -31.82
C GLU A 337 -0.22 -7.29 -30.52
N PHE A 338 0.51 -8.38 -30.26
CA PHE A 338 0.36 -9.13 -29.01
C PHE A 338 0.73 -8.29 -27.76
N LEU A 339 1.74 -7.42 -27.84
CA LEU A 339 2.07 -6.48 -26.76
C LEU A 339 0.98 -5.40 -26.57
N LEU A 340 0.37 -4.89 -27.64
CA LEU A 340 -0.77 -3.96 -27.56
C LEU A 340 -2.00 -4.62 -26.91
N LEU A 341 -2.35 -5.84 -27.32
CA LEU A 341 -3.41 -6.63 -26.69
C LEU A 341 -3.09 -6.90 -25.20
N GLY A 342 -1.82 -7.14 -24.89
CA GLY A 342 -1.34 -7.34 -23.53
C GLY A 342 -1.34 -6.09 -22.66
N SER A 343 -1.24 -4.89 -23.24
CA SER A 343 -1.26 -3.62 -22.51
C SER A 343 -2.58 -3.30 -21.78
N HIS A 344 -3.65 -4.03 -22.14
CA HIS A 344 -4.99 -3.96 -21.56
C HIS A 344 -5.25 -5.01 -20.46
N SER A 345 -4.19 -5.62 -19.91
CA SER A 345 -4.24 -6.59 -18.81
C SER A 345 -4.67 -5.96 -17.49
N ASP A 346 -3.91 -4.96 -17.04
CA ASP A 346 -4.11 -4.25 -15.77
C ASP A 346 -3.71 -2.75 -15.90
N VAL A 347 -3.54 -2.03 -14.80
CA VAL A 347 -3.11 -0.61 -14.80
C VAL A 347 -1.76 -0.41 -15.50
N ALA A 348 -0.77 -1.29 -15.30
CA ALA A 348 0.63 -1.03 -15.57
C ALA A 348 1.42 -2.17 -16.25
N SER A 349 1.29 -3.42 -15.85
CA SER A 349 2.26 -4.50 -16.13
C SER A 349 2.49 -4.73 -17.63
N GLY A 350 1.42 -4.94 -18.40
CA GLY A 350 1.48 -5.08 -19.85
C GLY A 350 1.93 -3.80 -20.57
N LYS A 351 1.58 -2.62 -20.03
CA LYS A 351 2.01 -1.32 -20.55
C LYS A 351 3.51 -1.10 -20.35
N LEU A 352 4.06 -1.51 -19.20
CA LEU A 352 5.49 -1.51 -18.91
C LEU A 352 6.25 -2.46 -19.82
N LYS A 353 5.70 -3.65 -20.12
CA LYS A 353 6.32 -4.60 -21.06
C LYS A 353 6.34 -4.04 -22.50
N LEU A 354 5.26 -3.38 -22.94
CA LEU A 354 5.20 -2.66 -24.21
C LEU A 354 6.18 -1.45 -24.27
N ALA A 355 6.27 -0.66 -23.20
CA ALA A 355 7.23 0.45 -23.11
C ALA A 355 8.69 -0.04 -23.15
N ALA A 356 9.00 -1.17 -22.50
CA ALA A 356 10.30 -1.82 -22.58
C ALA A 356 10.62 -2.32 -24.00
N PHE A 357 9.65 -2.88 -24.73
CA PHE A 357 9.82 -3.24 -26.14
C PHE A 357 10.18 -2.01 -27.00
N TYR A 358 9.41 -0.92 -26.89
CA TYR A 358 9.72 0.32 -27.61
C TYR A 358 11.10 0.90 -27.26
N LEU A 359 11.49 0.84 -25.98
CA LEU A 359 12.81 1.27 -25.51
C LEU A 359 13.96 0.41 -26.08
N MET A 360 13.74 -0.90 -26.25
CA MET A 360 14.71 -1.80 -26.89
C MET A 360 14.79 -1.58 -28.40
N GLN A 361 13.68 -1.19 -29.04
CA GLN A 361 13.64 -0.71 -30.44
C GLN A 361 14.13 0.75 -30.61
N ASN A 362 14.72 1.36 -29.58
CA ASN A 362 15.20 2.75 -29.57
C ASN A 362 14.11 3.82 -29.86
N ASN A 363 12.82 3.46 -29.80
CA ASN A 363 11.69 4.39 -29.90
C ASN A 363 11.35 4.96 -28.51
N VAL A 364 12.24 5.81 -28.02
CA VAL A 364 12.17 6.36 -26.66
C VAL A 364 10.98 7.31 -26.45
N VAL A 365 10.46 7.91 -27.53
CA VAL A 365 9.33 8.85 -27.46
C VAL A 365 8.01 8.12 -27.20
N THR A 366 7.76 7.00 -27.90
CA THR A 366 6.58 6.17 -27.61
C THR A 366 6.69 5.50 -26.23
N ALA A 367 7.88 5.07 -25.83
CA ALA A 367 8.12 4.55 -24.48
C ALA A 367 7.80 5.60 -23.39
N GLU A 368 8.32 6.83 -23.50
CA GLU A 368 8.03 7.93 -22.56
C GLU A 368 6.53 8.25 -22.49
N SER A 369 5.83 8.30 -23.62
CA SER A 369 4.38 8.55 -23.66
C SER A 369 3.56 7.47 -22.92
N ILE A 370 3.97 6.20 -23.01
CA ILE A 370 3.33 5.09 -22.27
C ILE A 370 3.62 5.20 -20.77
N LEU A 371 4.86 5.54 -20.38
CA LEU A 371 5.25 5.70 -18.98
C LEU A 371 4.52 6.88 -18.33
N GLU A 372 4.41 8.03 -19.02
CA GLU A 372 3.57 9.16 -18.59
C GLU A 372 2.09 8.77 -18.41
N HIS A 373 1.55 7.91 -19.26
CA HIS A 373 0.17 7.41 -19.11
C HIS A 373 0.05 6.48 -17.90
N ILE A 374 1.07 5.67 -17.59
CA ILE A 374 1.08 4.86 -16.36
C ILE A 374 1.18 5.76 -15.14
N GLU A 375 2.14 6.70 -15.06
CA GLU A 375 2.33 7.60 -13.90
C GLU A 375 1.04 8.35 -13.53
N LYS A 376 0.30 8.85 -14.53
CA LYS A 376 -0.97 9.58 -14.32
C LYS A 376 -2.09 8.71 -13.74
N ASN A 377 -2.03 7.38 -13.93
CA ASN A 377 -3.04 6.43 -13.46
C ASN A 377 -2.56 5.56 -12.28
N TYR A 378 -1.24 5.45 -12.04
CA TYR A 378 -0.64 4.72 -10.92
C TYR A 378 -0.75 5.53 -9.62
N THR A 379 -1.99 5.77 -9.20
CA THR A 379 -2.30 6.53 -7.99
C THR A 379 -2.08 5.68 -6.72
N PHE A 380 -2.27 6.29 -5.56
CA PHE A 380 -2.30 5.58 -4.26
C PHE A 380 -3.50 4.61 -4.11
N LEU A 381 -4.39 4.53 -5.12
CA LEU A 381 -5.50 3.56 -5.20
C LEU A 381 -5.17 2.36 -6.09
N VAL A 382 -3.90 2.18 -6.50
CA VAL A 382 -3.45 1.02 -7.27
C VAL A 382 -2.70 0.06 -6.36
N VAL A 383 -3.19 -1.18 -6.27
CA VAL A 383 -2.58 -2.26 -5.47
C VAL A 383 -1.66 -3.12 -6.33
N SER A 384 -0.44 -3.35 -5.86
CA SER A 384 0.51 -4.29 -6.48
C SER A 384 0.08 -5.73 -6.13
N VAL A 385 0.01 -6.65 -7.10
CA VAL A 385 -0.45 -8.04 -6.86
C VAL A 385 0.73 -8.95 -6.51
N ASP A 386 1.20 -8.81 -5.28
CA ASP A 386 2.30 -9.58 -4.69
C ASP A 386 1.85 -10.97 -4.17
N SER A 387 2.47 -11.49 -3.10
CA SER A 387 2.15 -12.75 -2.42
C SER A 387 1.52 -12.57 -1.04
N GLU A 388 1.42 -11.34 -0.55
CA GLU A 388 0.98 -10.96 0.82
C GLU A 388 -0.26 -10.04 0.78
N THR A 389 -0.85 -9.91 -0.41
CA THR A 389 -1.78 -8.85 -0.82
C THR A 389 -3.13 -8.86 -0.10
N THR A 390 -3.42 -9.95 0.62
CA THR A 390 -4.61 -10.08 1.48
C THR A 390 -4.68 -9.01 2.57
N ASN A 391 -3.55 -8.38 2.93
CA ASN A 391 -3.51 -7.29 3.90
C ASN A 391 -3.82 -5.91 3.31
N ASP A 392 -3.22 -5.53 2.18
CA ASP A 392 -3.32 -4.16 1.65
C ASP A 392 -4.59 -3.90 0.81
N ILE A 393 -5.16 -4.93 0.18
CA ILE A 393 -6.41 -4.82 -0.60
C ILE A 393 -7.56 -4.24 0.24
N VAL A 394 -7.51 -4.42 1.57
CA VAL A 394 -8.41 -3.84 2.59
C VAL A 394 -8.59 -2.32 2.45
N HIS A 395 -7.71 -1.60 1.76
CA HIS A 395 -7.76 -0.14 1.64
C HIS A 395 -8.47 0.43 0.39
N LEU A 396 -8.85 -0.41 -0.59
CA LEU A 396 -9.53 0.07 -1.80
C LEU A 396 -11.04 0.20 -1.60
N ARG A 397 -11.53 1.45 -1.50
CA ARG A 397 -12.93 1.76 -1.82
C ARG A 397 -13.03 2.14 -3.29
N ILE A 398 -13.59 1.23 -4.07
CA ILE A 398 -13.97 1.47 -5.46
C ILE A 398 -15.39 2.07 -5.43
N GLU A 399 -15.58 3.24 -6.05
CA GLU A 399 -16.81 4.05 -5.88
C GLU A 399 -17.99 3.61 -6.76
N ASP A 400 -17.79 2.63 -7.65
CA ASP A 400 -18.80 2.09 -8.56
C ASP A 400 -18.96 0.57 -8.35
N GLU A 401 -20.10 0.16 -7.80
CA GLU A 401 -20.44 -1.23 -7.48
C GLU A 401 -20.83 -2.06 -8.72
N ASN A 402 -20.86 -1.45 -9.92
CA ASN A 402 -21.27 -2.11 -11.17
C ASN A 402 -20.09 -2.58 -12.06
N LEU A 403 -18.84 -2.29 -11.68
CA LEU A 403 -17.65 -2.61 -12.49
C LEU A 403 -17.42 -4.12 -12.59
N SER A 404 -17.21 -4.61 -13.81
CA SER A 404 -16.82 -6.01 -14.07
C SER A 404 -15.44 -6.34 -13.50
N THR A 405 -15.14 -7.62 -13.31
CA THR A 405 -13.82 -8.08 -12.83
C THR A 405 -12.68 -7.52 -13.69
N SER A 406 -12.91 -7.44 -15.00
CA SER A 406 -11.97 -6.91 -15.99
C SER A 406 -11.67 -5.42 -15.77
N GLU A 407 -12.68 -4.62 -15.45
CA GLU A 407 -12.53 -3.19 -15.19
C GLU A 407 -11.92 -2.91 -13.82
N LEU A 408 -12.24 -3.72 -12.80
CA LEU A 408 -11.57 -3.66 -11.49
C LEU A 408 -10.05 -3.84 -11.67
N VAL A 409 -9.62 -4.89 -12.39
CA VAL A 409 -8.19 -5.17 -12.65
C VAL A 409 -7.52 -4.06 -13.46
N ARG A 410 -8.16 -3.58 -14.54
CA ARG A 410 -7.62 -2.53 -15.42
C ARG A 410 -7.41 -1.18 -14.75
N ASN A 411 -8.21 -0.87 -13.74
CA ASN A 411 -8.25 0.46 -13.12
C ASN A 411 -7.57 0.54 -11.74
N TYR A 412 -7.47 -0.57 -11.00
CA TYR A 412 -7.05 -0.55 -9.58
C TYR A 412 -5.96 -1.57 -9.20
N TYR A 413 -5.51 -2.43 -10.11
CA TYR A 413 -4.50 -3.45 -9.81
C TYR A 413 -3.31 -3.37 -10.77
N ALA A 414 -2.13 -3.75 -10.30
CA ALA A 414 -0.92 -3.85 -11.10
C ALA A 414 -0.17 -5.14 -10.74
N PHE A 415 -0.05 -6.06 -11.69
CA PHE A 415 0.65 -7.32 -11.48
C PHE A 415 2.17 -7.14 -11.62
N PRO A 416 2.98 -8.01 -11.00
CA PRO A 416 4.41 -8.06 -11.23
C PRO A 416 4.73 -8.44 -12.68
N VAL A 417 5.83 -7.89 -13.21
CA VAL A 417 6.25 -8.05 -14.61
C VAL A 417 7.31 -9.16 -14.71
N PRO A 418 6.98 -10.36 -15.26
CA PRO A 418 7.96 -11.41 -15.48
C PRO A 418 8.76 -11.18 -16.77
N TYR A 419 10.02 -11.62 -16.78
CA TYR A 419 10.89 -11.72 -17.96
C TYR A 419 11.59 -13.09 -17.99
N LEU A 420 11.23 -13.93 -18.96
CA LEU A 420 11.73 -15.30 -19.10
C LEU A 420 13.07 -15.36 -19.87
N PRO A 421 13.86 -16.45 -19.74
CA PRO A 421 15.03 -16.72 -20.59
C PRO A 421 14.75 -16.62 -22.10
N SER A 422 13.53 -16.97 -22.51
CA SER A 422 13.07 -16.95 -23.91
C SER A 422 12.67 -15.54 -24.40
N GLU A 423 12.57 -14.56 -23.50
CA GLU A 423 12.24 -13.16 -23.78
C GLU A 423 13.51 -12.25 -23.75
N ILE A 424 14.71 -12.86 -23.81
CA ILE A 424 15.99 -12.20 -23.54
C ILE A 424 16.26 -10.96 -24.40
N CYS A 425 15.91 -10.97 -25.70
CA CYS A 425 16.21 -9.86 -26.60
C CYS A 425 15.30 -8.64 -26.33
N CYS A 426 14.11 -8.86 -25.79
CA CYS A 426 13.18 -7.81 -25.34
C CYS A 426 13.29 -7.51 -23.84
N THR A 427 14.19 -8.18 -23.12
CA THR A 427 14.50 -7.94 -21.71
C THR A 427 15.51 -6.80 -21.59
N PRO A 428 15.25 -5.72 -20.81
CA PRO A 428 16.26 -4.69 -20.57
C PRO A 428 17.55 -5.27 -19.99
N ARG A 429 18.70 -4.75 -20.43
CA ARG A 429 20.04 -5.29 -20.09
C ARG A 429 20.32 -5.46 -18.59
N ALA A 430 19.64 -4.71 -17.73
CA ALA A 430 19.73 -4.82 -16.28
C ALA A 430 19.11 -6.12 -15.72
N LEU A 431 18.11 -6.67 -16.40
CA LEU A 431 17.34 -7.86 -16.02
C LEU A 431 17.82 -9.15 -16.69
N ILE A 432 18.62 -9.09 -17.76
CA ILE A 432 19.16 -10.29 -18.43
C ILE A 432 19.90 -11.24 -17.44
N PRO A 433 20.71 -10.76 -16.47
CA PRO A 433 21.31 -11.63 -15.45
C PRO A 433 20.30 -12.25 -14.48
N GLU A 434 19.09 -11.68 -14.38
CA GLU A 434 17.99 -12.18 -13.55
C GLU A 434 17.08 -13.15 -14.29
N THR A 435 17.14 -13.29 -15.62
CA THR A 435 16.28 -14.27 -16.31
C THR A 435 16.82 -15.69 -16.20
N PHE A 436 18.13 -15.87 -16.04
CA PHE A 436 18.81 -17.17 -15.96
C PHE A 436 19.08 -17.62 -14.52
N ARG A 437 18.11 -17.49 -13.61
CA ARG A 437 18.36 -17.69 -12.16
C ARG A 437 18.89 -19.09 -11.81
N THR A 438 18.56 -20.11 -12.60
CA THR A 438 18.82 -21.54 -12.29
C THR A 438 19.92 -22.22 -13.13
N THR A 439 20.69 -21.51 -13.96
CA THR A 439 21.72 -22.15 -14.81
C THR A 439 23.02 -22.51 -14.07
N GLY A 440 23.15 -22.14 -12.80
CA GLY A 440 24.34 -22.37 -11.97
C GLY A 440 24.43 -23.74 -11.30
N SER A 441 24.63 -24.80 -12.08
CA SER A 441 25.10 -26.14 -11.65
C SER A 441 24.41 -26.81 -10.44
N ASN A 442 23.69 -27.91 -10.70
CA ASN A 442 22.99 -28.81 -9.77
C ASN A 442 21.60 -28.34 -9.30
N GLN A 443 20.58 -29.13 -9.63
CA GLN A 443 19.21 -29.00 -9.08
C GLN A 443 19.18 -29.20 -7.55
N SER A 444 20.12 -29.96 -6.99
CA SER A 444 20.30 -30.13 -5.53
C SER A 444 20.85 -28.87 -4.81
N SER A 445 20.97 -27.73 -5.49
CA SER A 445 21.24 -26.43 -4.87
C SER A 445 19.99 -25.60 -4.59
N GLN A 446 18.80 -26.07 -5.00
CA GLN A 446 17.52 -25.48 -4.60
C GLN A 446 17.23 -25.80 -3.13
N ASP A 447 17.17 -24.76 -2.29
CA ASP A 447 16.68 -24.89 -0.93
C ASP A 447 15.13 -24.91 -0.95
N PRO A 448 14.45 -25.99 -0.51
CA PRO A 448 12.99 -26.09 -0.61
C PRO A 448 12.23 -25.11 0.30
N TYR A 449 12.89 -24.44 1.24
CA TYR A 449 12.31 -23.36 2.06
C TYR A 449 12.63 -21.96 1.52
N PHE A 450 13.74 -21.75 0.80
CA PHE A 450 14.17 -20.41 0.34
C PHE A 450 14.12 -20.19 -1.19
N ASP A 451 14.15 -21.23 -2.01
CA ASP A 451 14.08 -21.14 -3.49
C ASP A 451 12.68 -21.42 -4.05
N PHE A 452 11.62 -21.11 -3.28
CA PHE A 452 10.21 -21.18 -3.70
C PHE A 452 9.85 -20.16 -4.82
N ARG A 453 10.83 -19.46 -5.40
CA ARG A 453 10.65 -18.38 -6.38
C ARG A 453 11.05 -18.81 -7.78
N GLN A 454 10.42 -18.16 -8.76
CA GLN A 454 10.48 -18.48 -10.17
C GLN A 454 11.93 -18.48 -10.68
N SER A 455 12.20 -19.34 -11.67
CA SER A 455 13.51 -19.49 -12.32
C SER A 455 13.91 -18.30 -13.22
N TRP A 456 13.00 -17.32 -13.36
CA TRP A 456 13.11 -16.16 -14.24
C TRP A 456 13.06 -14.83 -13.46
N ALA A 457 13.26 -13.72 -14.18
CA ALA A 457 13.23 -12.39 -13.59
C ALA A 457 11.79 -11.96 -13.33
N VAL A 458 11.51 -11.33 -12.19
CA VAL A 458 10.21 -10.75 -11.89
C VAL A 458 10.43 -9.41 -11.19
N VAL A 459 9.68 -8.37 -11.60
CA VAL A 459 9.84 -6.99 -11.11
C VAL A 459 8.52 -6.46 -10.57
N ASP A 460 8.56 -5.69 -9.48
CA ASP A 460 7.43 -4.87 -9.04
C ASP A 460 7.12 -3.76 -10.09
N PRO A 461 5.84 -3.54 -10.45
CA PRO A 461 5.46 -2.60 -11.51
C PRO A 461 5.75 -1.13 -11.15
N LYS A 462 5.61 -0.72 -9.89
CA LYS A 462 5.82 0.67 -9.46
C LYS A 462 7.29 1.06 -9.50
N LEU A 463 8.17 0.14 -9.09
CA LEU A 463 9.60 0.29 -9.29
C LEU A 463 9.97 0.28 -10.78
N TYR A 464 9.37 -0.64 -11.55
CA TYR A 464 9.75 -0.86 -12.94
C TYR A 464 9.38 0.33 -13.84
N LEU A 465 8.28 1.05 -13.52
CA LEU A 465 7.95 2.36 -14.05
C LEU A 465 9.14 3.32 -13.93
N HIS A 466 9.63 3.57 -12.71
CA HIS A 466 10.73 4.50 -12.46
C HIS A 466 12.08 4.01 -13.04
N PHE A 467 12.28 2.70 -13.16
CA PHE A 467 13.43 2.16 -13.90
C PHE A 467 13.36 2.47 -15.40
N LEU A 468 12.21 2.27 -16.04
CA LEU A 468 12.04 2.55 -17.47
C LEU A 468 12.06 4.07 -17.76
N GLU A 469 11.46 4.89 -16.90
CA GLU A 469 11.61 6.36 -16.91
C GLU A 469 13.08 6.75 -16.90
N TYR A 470 13.85 6.24 -15.93
CA TYR A 470 15.28 6.49 -15.82
C TYR A 470 16.03 6.11 -17.12
N GLN A 471 15.77 4.93 -17.71
CA GLN A 471 16.45 4.53 -18.95
C GLN A 471 16.02 5.41 -20.15
N CYS A 472 14.75 5.79 -20.26
CA CYS A 472 14.27 6.72 -21.29
C CYS A 472 14.95 8.09 -21.16
N TYR A 473 15.00 8.66 -19.96
CA TYR A 473 15.64 9.94 -19.70
C TYR A 473 17.16 9.88 -19.82
N HIS A 474 17.79 8.73 -19.57
CA HIS A 474 19.22 8.49 -19.83
C HIS A 474 19.51 8.50 -21.34
N GLN A 475 18.74 7.79 -22.16
CA GLN A 475 18.91 7.78 -23.63
C GLN A 475 18.63 9.16 -24.26
N GLN A 476 17.69 9.93 -23.71
CA GLN A 476 17.36 11.29 -24.17
C GLN A 476 18.22 12.40 -23.53
N TYR A 477 19.22 12.08 -22.72
CA TYR A 477 20.06 13.04 -21.99
C TYR A 477 19.29 14.02 -21.06
N LYS A 478 18.05 13.68 -20.68
CA LYS A 478 17.15 14.44 -19.80
C LYS A 478 17.60 14.35 -18.33
N PHE A 479 18.75 14.95 -18.01
CA PHE A 479 19.45 14.75 -16.73
C PHE A 479 18.60 14.95 -15.47
N ARG A 480 17.77 16.00 -15.39
CA ARG A 480 16.96 16.28 -14.19
C ARG A 480 15.91 15.20 -13.95
N GLN A 481 15.17 14.83 -15.01
CA GLN A 481 14.14 13.79 -14.97
C GLN A 481 14.76 12.41 -14.68
N LYS A 482 15.90 12.10 -15.29
CA LYS A 482 16.69 10.89 -15.00
C LYS A 482 17.03 10.78 -13.51
N MET A 483 17.53 11.85 -12.90
CA MET A 483 17.87 11.84 -11.47
C MET A 483 16.62 11.74 -10.58
N ALA A 484 15.51 12.39 -10.93
CA ALA A 484 14.24 12.23 -10.21
C ALA A 484 13.72 10.78 -10.25
N ALA A 485 13.76 10.13 -11.40
CA ALA A 485 13.39 8.71 -11.54
C ALA A 485 14.30 7.79 -10.69
N LEU A 486 15.61 8.09 -10.61
CA LEU A 486 16.54 7.37 -9.72
C LEU A 486 16.20 7.59 -8.24
N GLU A 487 15.83 8.82 -7.84
CA GLU A 487 15.38 9.13 -6.48
C GLU A 487 14.05 8.42 -6.15
N ASN A 488 13.11 8.32 -7.10
CA ASN A 488 11.88 7.56 -6.97
C ASN A 488 12.14 6.04 -6.80
N MET A 489 13.06 5.45 -7.56
CA MET A 489 13.50 4.06 -7.34
C MET A 489 14.07 3.85 -5.94
N ILE A 490 14.92 4.78 -5.47
CA ILE A 490 15.50 4.75 -4.12
C ILE A 490 14.42 4.91 -3.04
N TRP A 491 13.36 5.67 -3.31
CA TRP A 491 12.21 5.81 -2.43
C TRP A 491 11.43 4.49 -2.36
N VAL A 492 10.98 3.93 -3.48
CA VAL A 492 10.20 2.67 -3.53
C VAL A 492 10.93 1.54 -2.79
N ILE A 493 12.23 1.35 -3.02
CA ILE A 493 13.06 0.32 -2.35
C ILE A 493 13.14 0.48 -0.82
N ARG A 494 13.00 1.71 -0.30
CA ARG A 494 13.15 2.04 1.13
C ARG A 494 11.84 2.09 1.91
N TYR A 495 10.73 2.37 1.23
CA TYR A 495 9.46 2.76 1.86
C TYR A 495 8.32 1.79 1.59
N GLU A 496 8.27 1.19 0.40
CA GLU A 496 7.28 0.18 0.07
C GLU A 496 7.76 -1.20 0.53
N ASP A 497 6.82 -2.09 0.85
CA ASP A 497 7.16 -3.50 0.81
C ASP A 497 7.14 -4.03 -0.63
N LEU A 498 7.99 -5.02 -0.90
CA LEU A 498 8.29 -5.44 -2.26
C LEU A 498 8.61 -6.93 -2.27
N GLU A 499 7.73 -7.75 -2.86
CA GLU A 499 7.99 -9.19 -3.04
C GLU A 499 9.38 -9.37 -3.71
N TYR A 500 9.63 -8.69 -4.83
CA TYR A 500 10.84 -8.84 -5.64
C TYR A 500 11.95 -7.82 -5.29
N LYS A 501 12.17 -7.58 -4.00
CA LYS A 501 13.19 -6.62 -3.47
C LYS A 501 14.63 -6.96 -3.88
N ASP A 502 14.92 -8.23 -4.17
CA ASP A 502 16.18 -8.71 -4.74
C ASP A 502 16.39 -8.17 -6.17
N THR A 503 15.39 -8.35 -7.05
CA THR A 503 15.39 -7.75 -8.40
C THR A 503 15.47 -6.22 -8.32
N ALA A 504 14.76 -5.62 -7.36
CA ALA A 504 14.68 -4.18 -7.21
C ALA A 504 16.05 -3.52 -6.93
N LEU A 505 16.81 -4.10 -6.01
CA LEU A 505 18.18 -3.67 -5.71
C LEU A 505 19.09 -3.84 -6.93
N ASN A 506 18.91 -4.89 -7.74
CA ASN A 506 19.77 -5.15 -8.90
C ASN A 506 19.51 -4.15 -10.04
N LEU A 507 18.27 -3.69 -10.22
CA LEU A 507 17.93 -2.56 -11.09
C LEU A 507 18.56 -1.25 -10.58
N LEU A 508 18.41 -0.93 -9.28
CA LEU A 508 19.01 0.27 -8.69
C LEU A 508 20.54 0.27 -8.83
N ALA A 509 21.20 -0.87 -8.61
CA ALA A 509 22.64 -0.99 -8.77
C ALA A 509 23.10 -0.79 -10.23
N TYR A 510 22.32 -1.26 -11.20
CA TYR A 510 22.58 -1.02 -12.62
C TYR A 510 22.52 0.48 -12.96
N CYS A 511 21.50 1.20 -12.48
CA CYS A 511 21.40 2.65 -12.65
C CYS A 511 22.55 3.40 -11.94
N LEU A 512 22.85 3.06 -10.69
CA LEU A 512 23.99 3.63 -9.95
C LEU A 512 25.34 3.35 -10.65
N LYS A 513 25.49 2.23 -11.37
CA LYS A 513 26.66 1.93 -12.18
C LYS A 513 26.76 2.82 -13.42
N GLN A 514 25.64 3.08 -14.11
CA GLN A 514 25.58 3.99 -15.26
C GLN A 514 25.97 5.43 -14.87
N GLU A 515 25.59 5.88 -13.67
CA GLU A 515 25.99 7.20 -13.12
C GLU A 515 27.38 7.21 -12.47
N GLY A 516 28.16 6.13 -12.57
CA GLY A 516 29.53 6.05 -12.05
C GLY A 516 29.65 5.92 -10.52
N PHE A 517 28.54 5.75 -9.79
CA PHE A 517 28.55 5.53 -8.34
C PHE A 517 28.92 4.07 -7.96
N LEU A 518 30.06 3.59 -8.47
CA LEU A 518 30.48 2.18 -8.42
C LEU A 518 30.46 1.58 -7.00
N VAL A 519 30.88 2.36 -5.99
CA VAL A 519 30.89 1.93 -4.57
C VAL A 519 29.46 1.80 -4.00
N ALA A 520 28.52 2.64 -4.45
CA ALA A 520 27.12 2.53 -4.05
C ALA A 520 26.45 1.34 -4.74
N ALA A 521 26.66 1.19 -6.05
CA ALA A 521 26.18 0.05 -6.83
C ALA A 521 26.65 -1.30 -6.23
N TYR A 522 27.94 -1.43 -5.91
CA TYR A 522 28.49 -2.64 -5.27
C TYR A 522 27.83 -2.94 -3.92
N LYS A 523 27.61 -1.93 -3.07
CA LYS A 523 26.90 -2.09 -1.79
C LYS A 523 25.46 -2.55 -1.98
N VAL A 524 24.76 -2.01 -2.98
CA VAL A 524 23.37 -2.38 -3.31
C VAL A 524 23.28 -3.82 -3.86
N LEU A 525 24.21 -4.26 -4.73
CA LEU A 525 24.28 -5.66 -5.15
C LEU A 525 24.56 -6.59 -3.98
N PHE A 526 25.46 -6.21 -3.05
CA PHE A 526 25.73 -7.01 -1.86
C PHE A 526 24.53 -7.07 -0.88
N MET A 527 23.67 -6.05 -0.86
CA MET A 527 22.37 -6.12 -0.19
C MET A 527 21.43 -7.11 -0.88
N SER A 528 21.38 -7.14 -2.21
CA SER A 528 20.56 -8.13 -2.95
C SER A 528 21.01 -9.56 -2.68
N VAL A 529 22.32 -9.84 -2.76
CA VAL A 529 22.88 -11.18 -2.44
C VAL A 529 22.58 -11.59 -0.99
N LYS A 530 22.39 -10.64 -0.07
CA LYS A 530 21.96 -10.91 1.31
C LYS A 530 20.47 -11.20 1.45
N LEU A 531 19.61 -10.58 0.64
CA LEU A 531 18.17 -10.92 0.60
C LEU A 531 17.94 -12.28 -0.08
N ARG A 532 18.66 -12.54 -1.17
CA ARG A 532 18.62 -13.80 -1.91
C ARG A 532 20.03 -14.25 -2.29
N ASN A 533 20.56 -15.23 -1.56
CA ASN A 533 21.91 -15.75 -1.80
C ASN A 533 21.96 -16.67 -3.04
N HIS A 534 21.04 -17.62 -3.15
CA HIS A 534 20.98 -18.58 -4.25
C HIS A 534 20.18 -18.00 -5.42
N ASN A 535 20.56 -18.32 -6.67
CA ASN A 535 19.75 -18.01 -7.85
C ASN A 535 19.44 -16.49 -8.03
N ASN A 536 20.45 -15.63 -7.83
CA ASN A 536 20.37 -14.16 -7.89
C ASN A 536 21.43 -13.58 -8.84
N GLY A 537 21.00 -12.83 -9.87
CA GLY A 537 21.87 -12.25 -10.90
C GLY A 537 22.84 -11.18 -10.39
N ALA A 538 22.65 -10.67 -9.17
CA ALA A 538 23.61 -9.81 -8.48
C ALA A 538 25.02 -10.43 -8.41
N LYS A 539 25.12 -11.76 -8.25
CA LYS A 539 26.41 -12.47 -8.22
C LYS A 539 27.16 -12.33 -9.54
N TRP A 540 26.47 -12.42 -10.68
CA TRP A 540 27.03 -12.18 -11.99
C TRP A 540 27.45 -10.71 -12.16
N GLN A 541 26.59 -9.77 -11.76
CA GLN A 541 26.92 -8.33 -11.82
C GLN A 541 28.16 -7.98 -10.98
N ILE A 542 28.31 -8.55 -9.77
CA ILE A 542 29.50 -8.43 -8.92
C ILE A 542 30.74 -9.00 -9.60
N GLY A 543 30.64 -10.18 -10.24
CA GLY A 543 31.73 -10.75 -11.04
C GLY A 543 32.18 -9.82 -12.17
N CYS A 544 31.24 -9.17 -12.86
CA CYS A 544 31.56 -8.15 -13.86
C CYS A 544 32.24 -6.91 -13.25
N PHE A 545 31.79 -6.42 -12.08
CA PHE A 545 32.44 -5.33 -11.36
C PHE A 545 33.91 -5.64 -11.04
N ILE A 546 34.16 -6.83 -10.50
CA ILE A 546 35.51 -7.30 -10.14
C ILE A 546 36.39 -7.41 -11.40
N ASN A 547 35.88 -7.99 -12.49
CA ASN A 547 36.62 -8.09 -13.75
C ASN A 547 36.90 -6.72 -14.41
N THR A 548 35.99 -5.74 -14.31
CA THR A 548 36.26 -4.36 -14.75
C THR A 548 37.39 -3.74 -13.92
N ALA A 549 37.34 -3.86 -12.59
CA ALA A 549 38.37 -3.32 -11.71
C ALA A 549 39.75 -3.94 -11.99
N PHE A 550 39.84 -5.26 -12.14
CA PHE A 550 41.09 -5.94 -12.51
C PHE A 550 41.60 -5.52 -13.89
N ARG A 551 40.74 -5.29 -14.89
CA ARG A 551 41.18 -4.78 -16.20
C ARG A 551 41.69 -3.33 -16.14
N CYS A 552 41.11 -2.47 -15.30
CA CYS A 552 41.60 -1.11 -15.09
C CYS A 552 42.94 -1.07 -14.33
N LEU A 553 43.23 -2.05 -13.48
CA LEU A 553 44.51 -2.17 -12.76
C LEU A 553 45.58 -2.91 -13.57
N GLY A 554 45.18 -3.92 -14.35
CA GLY A 554 46.07 -4.78 -15.15
C GLY A 554 46.66 -4.12 -16.41
N GLY A 555 46.35 -2.86 -16.70
CA GLY A 555 46.99 -2.08 -17.76
C GLY A 555 48.39 -1.55 -17.41
N ARG A 556 49.07 -2.13 -16.41
CA ARG A 556 50.42 -1.76 -15.95
C ARG A 556 51.25 -2.99 -15.57
N HIS A 557 51.56 -3.84 -16.56
CA HIS A 557 52.66 -4.79 -16.52
C HIS A 557 53.34 -4.80 -17.90
#